data_AF-A0A925PPY6-F1
#
_entry.id   AF-A0A925PPY6-F1
#
_cell.length_a   1.000
_cell.length_b   1.000
_cell.length_c   1.000
_cell.angle_alpha   90.00
_cell.angle_beta   90.00
_cell.angle_gamma   90.00
#
_symmetry.space_group_name_H-M   'P 1'
#
loop_
_entity.id
_entity.type
_entity.pdbx_description
1 polymer ?
#
loop_
_entity_poly.entity_id
_entity_poly.type
_entity_poly.pdbx_seq_one_letter_code
_entity_poly.pdbx_strand_id
1 'polypeptide(L)'
;MTLDRRALLAGLAGGAVALSCPRRAVPFEPECFAASRKDDRGNFQAALFTLAGDEQAIELPGRGHDIALRPGGGEWVAFARRAGRFGVAVSLRSEPPIWFASKPERHFFGHGTFSSDGRLLYATENDYERRRNDRRA
;
A
#
# COMPACT_ATOMS: atom_id res chain seq x y z
N MET A 1 -46.85 -33.62 -0.18
CA MET A 1 -46.04 -33.52 1.04
C MET A 1 -46.93 -32.97 2.16
N THR A 2 -47.23 -33.78 3.17
CA THR A 2 -47.99 -33.35 4.36
C THR A 2 -47.01 -32.95 5.46
N LEU A 3 -47.06 -31.70 5.90
CA LEU A 3 -46.30 -31.21 7.06
C LEU A 3 -46.98 -31.67 8.37
N ASP A 4 -46.29 -32.49 9.15
CA ASP A 4 -46.69 -32.87 10.52
C ASP A 4 -46.21 -31.82 11.53
N ARG A 5 -46.99 -31.61 12.59
CA ARG A 5 -46.68 -30.81 13.78
C ARG A 5 -45.25 -31.03 14.28
N ARG A 6 -44.73 -32.27 14.30
CA ARG A 6 -43.34 -32.52 14.73
C ARG A 6 -42.31 -31.86 13.81
N ALA A 7 -42.49 -31.96 12.50
CA ALA A 7 -41.60 -31.34 11.53
C ALA A 7 -41.66 -29.80 11.62
N LEU A 8 -42.85 -29.25 11.84
CA LEU A 8 -43.04 -27.81 12.05
C LEU A 8 -42.34 -27.33 13.35
N LEU A 9 -42.50 -28.05 14.46
CA LEU A 9 -41.88 -27.69 15.73
C LEU A 9 -40.35 -27.86 15.71
N ALA A 10 -39.85 -28.92 15.07
CA ALA A 10 -38.42 -29.11 14.88
C ALA A 10 -37.81 -28.00 14.02
N GLY A 11 -38.51 -27.58 12.95
CA GLY A 11 -38.11 -26.46 12.11
C GLY A 11 -38.09 -25.12 12.85
N LEU A 12 -39.12 -24.83 13.65
CA LEU A 12 -39.19 -23.62 14.47
C LEU A 12 -38.10 -23.58 15.55
N ALA A 13 -37.86 -24.70 16.23
CA ALA A 13 -36.81 -24.80 17.24
C ALA A 13 -35.40 -24.65 16.62
N GLY A 14 -35.15 -25.32 15.49
CA GLY A 14 -33.87 -25.19 14.76
C GLY A 14 -33.63 -23.77 14.24
N GLY A 15 -34.68 -23.12 13.73
CA GLY A 15 -34.64 -21.71 13.30
C GLY A 15 -34.35 -20.74 14.45
N ALA A 16 -34.98 -20.95 15.61
CA ALA A 16 -34.72 -20.15 16.80
C ALA A 16 -33.27 -20.30 17.29
N VAL A 17 -32.70 -21.52 17.27
CA VAL A 17 -31.29 -21.74 17.62
C VAL A 17 -30.35 -21.05 16.63
N ALA A 18 -30.61 -21.16 15.32
CA ALA A 18 -29.79 -20.53 14.29
C ALA A 18 -29.77 -18.99 14.40
N LEU A 19 -30.90 -18.38 14.77
CA LEU A 19 -31.02 -16.95 15.02
C LEU A 19 -30.40 -16.52 16.36
N SER A 20 -30.29 -17.43 17.33
CA SER A 20 -29.68 -17.17 18.64
C SER A 20 -28.16 -17.33 18.63
N CYS A 21 -27.59 -17.91 17.57
CA CYS A 21 -26.15 -17.99 17.41
C CYS A 21 -25.59 -16.58 17.11
N PRO A 22 -24.65 -16.06 17.92
CA PRO A 22 -24.04 -14.77 17.64
C PRO A 22 -23.30 -14.85 16.29
N ARG A 23 -23.81 -14.12 15.30
CA ARG A 23 -23.07 -13.88 14.06
C ARG A 23 -21.89 -12.99 14.43
N ARG A 24 -20.68 -13.52 14.28
CA ARG A 24 -19.48 -12.68 14.32
C ARG A 24 -19.58 -11.70 13.15
N ALA A 25 -19.74 -10.42 13.46
CA ALA A 25 -19.48 -9.38 12.48
C ALA A 25 -18.01 -9.53 12.06
N VAL A 26 -17.77 -9.74 10.77
CA VAL A 26 -16.44 -9.55 10.22
C VAL A 26 -16.18 -8.03 10.34
N PRO A 27 -15.14 -7.59 11.05
CA PRO A 27 -14.80 -6.17 11.11
C PRO A 27 -14.67 -5.65 9.68
N PHE A 28 -15.31 -4.52 9.39
CA PHE A 28 -14.99 -3.79 8.17
C PHE A 28 -13.61 -3.17 8.37
N GLU A 29 -12.62 -3.71 7.67
CA GLU A 29 -11.31 -3.07 7.57
C GLU A 29 -11.40 -2.04 6.44
N PRO A 30 -11.23 -0.73 6.73
CA PRO A 30 -11.33 0.29 5.71
C PRO A 30 -10.27 0.07 4.63
N GLU A 31 -10.67 0.26 3.37
CA GLU A 31 -9.72 0.25 2.26
C GLU A 31 -8.69 1.37 2.47
N CYS A 32 -7.42 0.98 2.41
CA CYS A 32 -6.30 1.87 2.62
C CYS A 32 -5.55 2.05 1.29
N PHE A 33 -5.26 3.30 0.95
CA PHE A 33 -4.62 3.72 -0.28
C PHE A 33 -3.29 4.39 0.05
N ALA A 34 -2.31 4.22 -0.83
CA ALA A 34 -1.03 4.92 -0.72
C ALA A 34 -0.73 5.66 -2.02
N ALA A 35 -0.33 6.93 -1.93
CA ALA A 35 -0.01 7.73 -3.10
C ALA A 35 1.05 8.81 -2.82
N SER A 36 1.77 9.17 -3.87
CA SER A 36 2.54 10.42 -3.90
C SER A 36 1.62 11.57 -4.30
N ARG A 37 1.64 12.68 -3.55
CA ARG A 37 0.79 13.86 -3.79
C ARG A 37 1.53 15.16 -3.54
N LYS A 38 0.85 16.27 -3.82
CA LYS A 38 1.24 17.62 -3.43
C LYS A 38 0.13 18.18 -2.54
N ASP A 39 0.48 18.71 -1.38
CA ASP A 39 -0.50 19.33 -0.49
C ASP A 39 -0.91 20.74 -0.98
N ASP A 40 -1.86 21.36 -0.28
CA ASP A 40 -2.37 22.71 -0.57
C ASP A 40 -1.31 23.81 -0.42
N ARG A 41 -0.30 23.58 0.42
CA ARG A 41 0.87 24.46 0.63
C ARG A 41 1.94 24.27 -0.44
N GLY A 42 1.80 23.26 -1.29
CA GLY A 42 2.74 22.94 -2.35
C GLY A 42 3.90 22.03 -1.95
N ASN A 43 3.87 21.44 -0.75
CA ASN A 43 4.86 20.45 -0.33
C ASN A 43 4.59 19.11 -1.01
N PHE A 44 5.65 18.39 -1.35
CA PHE A 44 5.51 17.04 -1.88
C PHE A 44 5.39 16.06 -0.73
N GLN A 45 4.46 15.12 -0.84
CA GLN A 45 4.22 14.12 0.18
C GLN A 45 4.05 12.74 -0.42
N ALA A 46 4.37 11.74 0.38
CA ALA A 46 3.90 10.39 0.22
C ALA A 46 2.93 10.11 1.38
N ALA A 47 1.72 9.66 1.07
CA ALA A 47 0.65 9.52 2.05
C ALA A 47 -0.02 8.16 1.96
N LEU A 48 -0.40 7.65 3.13
CA LEU A 48 -1.27 6.51 3.37
C LEU A 48 -2.59 7.06 3.95
N PHE A 49 -3.72 6.72 3.34
CA PHE A 49 -5.01 7.30 3.68
C PHE A 49 -6.17 6.36 3.40
N THR A 50 -7.27 6.57 4.08
CA THR A 50 -8.56 5.92 3.82
C THR A 50 -9.54 6.95 3.27
N LEU A 51 -10.78 6.54 2.97
CA LEU A 51 -11.84 7.49 2.62
C LEU A 51 -12.21 8.43 3.79
N ALA A 52 -11.77 8.13 5.02
CA ALA A 52 -11.99 8.98 6.18
C ALA A 52 -10.90 10.06 6.35
N GLY A 53 -9.74 9.91 5.72
CA GLY A 53 -8.63 10.86 5.81
C GLY A 53 -7.26 10.20 5.83
N ASP A 54 -6.24 11.00 6.16
CA ASP A 54 -4.86 10.55 6.21
C ASP A 54 -4.57 9.74 7.46
N GLU A 55 -3.97 8.57 7.28
CA GLU A 55 -3.44 7.72 8.35
C GLU A 55 -1.99 8.09 8.66
N GLN A 56 -1.20 8.34 7.60
CA GLN A 56 0.20 8.70 7.70
C GLN A 56 0.63 9.50 6.47
N ALA A 57 1.46 10.53 6.66
CA ALA A 57 2.10 11.24 5.56
C ALA A 57 3.55 11.57 5.92
N ILE A 58 4.41 11.52 4.92
CA ILE A 58 5.80 11.97 5.01
C ILE A 58 6.06 13.04 3.97
N GLU A 59 6.77 14.09 4.37
CA GLU A 59 7.24 15.11 3.43
C GLU A 59 8.40 14.55 2.59
N LEU A 60 8.38 14.85 1.30
CA LEU A 60 9.36 14.41 0.33
C LEU A 60 10.21 15.59 -0.15
N PRO A 61 11.53 15.41 -0.38
CA PRO A 61 12.40 16.43 -0.96
C PRO A 61 11.99 16.89 -2.36
N GLY A 62 11.12 16.14 -3.02
CA GLY A 62 10.68 16.37 -4.38
C GLY A 62 9.47 15.50 -4.71
N ARG A 63 9.02 15.58 -5.96
CA ARG A 63 7.87 14.80 -6.42
C ARG A 63 8.12 13.30 -6.30
N GLY A 64 7.21 12.58 -5.66
CA GLY A 64 7.13 11.13 -5.77
C GLY A 64 6.51 10.69 -7.10
N HIS A 65 6.69 9.41 -7.43
CA HIS A 65 6.14 8.76 -8.62
C HIS A 65 5.13 7.69 -8.26
N ASP A 66 5.61 6.55 -7.75
CA ASP A 66 4.77 5.40 -7.37
C ASP A 66 5.10 4.90 -5.96
N ILE A 67 4.22 4.05 -5.44
CA ILE A 67 4.33 3.38 -4.15
C ILE A 67 4.43 1.86 -4.34
N ALA A 68 5.35 1.22 -3.63
CA ALA A 68 5.38 -0.23 -3.48
C ALA A 68 4.88 -0.64 -2.09
N LEU A 69 3.93 -1.57 -2.01
CA LEU A 69 3.41 -2.09 -0.75
C LEU A 69 4.08 -3.43 -0.42
N ARG A 70 4.58 -3.58 0.81
CA ARG A 70 5.14 -4.86 1.28
C ARG A 70 4.00 -5.86 1.53
N PRO A 71 4.08 -7.10 1.01
CA PRO A 71 3.13 -8.16 1.35
C PRO A 71 2.99 -8.29 2.87
N GLY A 72 1.75 -8.38 3.36
CA GLY A 72 1.45 -8.41 4.79
C GLY A 72 1.36 -7.03 5.48
N GLY A 73 1.55 -5.93 4.74
CA GLY A 73 1.16 -4.59 5.17
C GLY A 73 2.03 -3.93 6.24
N GLY A 74 3.26 -4.40 6.48
CA GLY A 74 4.13 -3.80 7.51
C GLY A 74 4.82 -2.50 7.10
N GLU A 75 5.01 -2.30 5.80
CA GLU A 75 5.83 -1.22 5.24
C GLU A 75 5.36 -0.87 3.83
N TRP A 76 5.55 0.38 3.45
CA TRP A 76 5.33 0.87 2.10
C TRP A 76 6.46 1.79 1.68
N VAL A 77 6.75 1.85 0.38
CA VAL A 77 7.93 2.53 -0.16
C VAL A 77 7.52 3.52 -1.22
N ALA A 78 7.89 4.79 -1.06
CA ALA A 78 7.74 5.80 -2.08
C ALA A 78 9.04 5.99 -2.87
N PHE A 79 8.91 6.17 -4.18
CA PHE A 79 10.05 6.45 -5.07
C PHE A 79 9.94 7.85 -5.67
N ALA A 80 11.08 8.51 -5.82
CA ALA A 80 11.14 9.79 -6.51
C ALA A 80 10.73 9.71 -7.99
N ARG A 81 10.02 10.72 -8.47
CA ARG A 81 9.92 11.02 -9.91
C ARG A 81 11.20 11.72 -10.37
N ARG A 82 11.58 11.49 -11.63
CA ARG A 82 12.70 12.18 -12.29
C ARG A 82 12.61 13.70 -12.10
N ALA A 83 13.70 14.41 -11.77
CA ALA A 83 15.09 13.96 -11.64
C ALA A 83 15.52 13.51 -10.23
N GLY A 84 14.57 13.25 -9.32
CA GLY A 84 14.92 12.75 -7.99
C GLY A 84 15.60 11.37 -8.03
N ARG A 85 16.31 11.05 -6.93
CA ARG A 85 17.01 9.77 -6.73
C ARG A 85 16.62 9.05 -5.45
N PHE A 86 15.79 9.68 -4.62
CA PHE A 86 15.44 9.11 -3.33
C PHE A 86 14.41 7.98 -3.48
N GLY A 87 14.47 7.06 -2.54
CA GLY A 87 13.36 6.23 -2.12
C GLY A 87 13.24 6.30 -0.60
N VAL A 88 12.05 6.03 -0.08
CA VAL A 88 11.80 6.07 1.36
C VAL A 88 10.86 4.95 1.74
N ALA A 89 11.31 4.09 2.64
CA ALA A 89 10.51 3.05 3.26
C ALA A 89 9.88 3.60 4.54
N VAL A 90 8.59 3.38 4.70
CA VAL A 90 7.77 3.91 5.79
C VAL A 90 7.06 2.74 6.46
N SER A 91 7.33 2.59 7.76
CA SER A 91 6.72 1.55 8.61
C SER A 91 5.33 1.98 9.08
N LEU A 92 4.40 1.03 9.15
CA LEU A 92 3.10 1.25 9.81
C LEU A 92 3.20 1.18 11.34
N ARG A 93 4.34 0.73 11.89
CA ARG A 93 4.55 0.52 13.34
C ARG A 93 5.19 1.73 14.05
N SER A 94 5.04 2.92 13.48
CA SER A 94 5.62 4.17 13.98
C SER A 94 7.16 4.19 14.09
N GLU A 95 7.84 3.36 13.30
CA GLU A 95 9.30 3.41 13.18
C GLU A 95 9.73 4.56 12.26
N PRO A 96 10.92 5.16 12.46
CA PRO A 96 11.42 6.21 11.59
C PRO A 96 11.53 5.78 10.12
N PRO A 97 11.26 6.67 9.15
CA PRO A 97 11.40 6.35 7.74
C PRO A 97 12.85 6.07 7.37
N ILE A 98 13.07 5.04 6.54
CA ILE A 98 14.38 4.66 6.03
C ILE A 98 14.56 5.23 4.63
N TRP A 99 15.45 6.21 4.53
CA TRP A 99 15.78 6.84 3.26
C TRP A 99 16.91 6.10 2.55
N PHE A 100 16.77 5.94 1.24
CA PHE A 100 17.81 5.39 0.38
C PHE A 100 17.83 6.17 -0.94
N ALA A 101 18.87 5.94 -1.74
CA ALA A 101 18.99 6.58 -3.04
C ALA A 101 19.51 5.60 -4.08
N SER A 102 19.17 5.83 -5.35
CA SER A 102 19.87 5.19 -6.46
C SER A 102 21.34 5.62 -6.48
N LYS A 103 22.17 4.88 -7.23
CA LYS A 103 23.57 5.29 -7.47
C LYS A 103 23.63 6.72 -8.04
N PRO A 104 24.70 7.50 -7.78
CA PRO A 104 24.75 8.92 -8.13
C PRO A 104 24.50 9.23 -9.62
N GLU A 105 24.95 8.37 -10.52
CA GLU A 105 24.82 8.51 -11.99
C GLU A 105 23.52 7.88 -12.53
N ARG A 106 22.65 7.42 -11.63
CA ARG A 106 21.42 6.71 -11.98
C ARG A 106 20.20 7.33 -11.30
N HIS A 107 19.04 7.02 -11.85
CA HIS A 107 17.76 7.35 -11.25
C HIS A 107 16.88 6.12 -11.17
N PHE A 108 16.06 6.02 -10.13
CA PHE A 108 14.93 5.09 -10.17
C PHE A 108 13.99 5.47 -11.32
N PHE A 109 13.40 4.45 -11.97
CA PHE A 109 12.29 4.68 -12.90
C PHE A 109 10.99 5.08 -12.19
N GLY A 110 11.01 5.15 -10.85
CA GLY A 110 9.89 5.61 -10.03
C GLY A 110 8.98 4.50 -9.53
N HIS A 111 9.24 3.24 -9.88
CA HIS A 111 8.46 2.07 -9.47
C HIS A 111 9.33 1.04 -8.76
N GLY A 112 8.71 0.24 -7.90
CA GLY A 112 9.32 -0.93 -7.29
C GLY A 112 8.28 -1.99 -6.94
N THR A 113 8.76 -3.20 -6.64
CA THR A 113 7.90 -4.30 -6.19
C THR A 113 8.64 -5.16 -5.18
N PHE A 114 7.91 -5.69 -4.21
CA PHE A 114 8.47 -6.61 -3.23
C PHE A 114 8.45 -8.05 -3.75
N SER A 115 9.41 -8.87 -3.29
CA SER A 115 9.29 -10.33 -3.38
C SER A 115 8.02 -10.81 -2.67
N SER A 116 7.52 -11.98 -3.03
CA SER A 116 6.30 -12.55 -2.43
C SER A 116 6.38 -12.75 -0.92
N ASP A 117 7.58 -13.01 -0.40
CA ASP A 117 7.88 -13.12 1.04
C ASP A 117 8.18 -11.76 1.70
N GLY A 118 8.16 -10.67 0.94
CA GLY A 118 8.43 -9.32 1.39
C GLY A 118 9.88 -9.04 1.77
N ARG A 119 10.83 -9.96 1.60
CA ARG A 119 12.22 -9.79 2.07
C ARG A 119 13.06 -8.89 1.17
N LEU A 120 12.75 -8.82 -0.12
CA LEU A 120 13.49 -8.05 -1.11
C LEU A 120 12.59 -7.01 -1.76
N LEU A 121 13.14 -5.81 -1.98
CA LEU A 121 12.54 -4.77 -2.80
C LEU A 121 13.31 -4.68 -4.12
N TYR A 122 12.62 -4.88 -5.23
CA TYR A 122 13.16 -4.70 -6.57
C TYR A 122 12.76 -3.34 -7.11
N ALA A 123 13.74 -2.58 -7.61
CA ALA A 123 13.51 -1.34 -8.33
C ALA A 123 14.47 -1.25 -9.51
N THR A 124 13.99 -0.75 -10.65
CA THR A 124 14.83 -0.56 -11.83
C THR A 124 15.51 0.80 -11.79
N GLU A 125 16.79 0.84 -12.13
CA GLU A 125 17.58 2.06 -12.28
C GLU A 125 17.88 2.35 -13.76
N ASN A 126 17.96 3.63 -14.11
CA ASN A 126 18.39 4.11 -15.42
C ASN A 126 19.73 4.84 -15.31
N ASP A 127 20.69 4.46 -16.15
CA ASP A 127 21.95 5.19 -16.38
C ASP A 127 21.73 6.17 -17.54
N TYR A 128 21.20 7.34 -17.20
CA TYR A 128 20.72 8.31 -18.19
C TYR A 128 21.87 9.00 -18.94
N GLU A 129 22.97 9.29 -18.26
CA GLU A 129 24.16 9.95 -18.84
C GLU A 129 24.82 9.07 -19.90
N ARG A 130 24.99 7.77 -19.62
CA ARG A 130 25.60 6.85 -20.57
C ARG A 130 24.75 6.66 -21.82
N ARG A 131 23.43 6.52 -21.67
CA ARG A 131 22.49 6.36 -22.81
C ARG A 131 22.42 7.58 -23.74
N ARG A 132 22.69 8.80 -23.24
CA ARG A 132 22.72 10.01 -24.09
C ARG A 132 23.96 10.03 -24.98
N ASN A 133 25.10 9.59 -24.47
CA ASN A 133 26.35 9.58 -25.23
C ASN A 133 26.39 8.49 -26.29
N ASP A 134 25.82 7.30 -26.02
CA ASP A 134 25.78 6.19 -26.99
C ASP A 134 24.88 6.48 -28.21
N ARG A 135 23.92 7.42 -28.12
CA ARG A 135 23.06 7.83 -29.24
C ARG A 135 23.65 8.95 -30.11
N ARG A 136 24.83 9.46 -29.75
CA ARG A 136 25.54 10.52 -30.48
C ARG A 136 26.82 10.02 -31.16
N ALA A 137 27.08 8.72 -31.12
CA ALA A 137 28.18 8.05 -31.81
C ALA A 137 27.65 7.34 -33.07
#